data_AF-A0A8X8YFS0-F1
#
_entry.id   AF-A0A8X8YFS0-F1
#
_cell.length_a   1.000
_cell.length_b   1.000
_cell.length_c   1.000
_cell.angle_alpha   90.00
_cell.angle_beta   90.00
_cell.angle_gamma   90.00
#
_symmetry.space_group_name_H-M   'P 1'
#
loop_
_entity.id
_entity.type
_entity.pdbx_description
1 polymer ?
#
loop_
_entity_poly.entity_id
_entity_poly.type
_entity_poly.pdbx_seq_one_letter_code
_entity_poly.pdbx_strand_id
1 'polypeptide(L)'
;MLQSLTFWLLPDPREELIQAWYMDDSDEDQRLPHHRNPQQFVPFEKLDELGVLSWRLDADNYETDPELKKIREDRGYAAKLTEEHLHTDEEIRYCVAGSGYFDVRDRDEAWIRIWIVLPAGPLHT
;
A
#
# COMPACT_ATOMS: atom_id res chain seq x y z
N MET A 1 -24.63 -35.97 7.90
CA MET A 1 -23.87 -35.02 8.75
C MET A 1 -22.85 -34.37 7.83
N LEU A 2 -23.20 -33.23 7.24
CA LEU A 2 -22.29 -32.48 6.37
C LEU A 2 -21.45 -31.59 7.29
N GLN A 3 -20.13 -31.81 7.30
CA GLN A 3 -19.21 -30.94 8.00
C GLN A 3 -19.16 -29.60 7.25
N SER A 4 -19.71 -28.56 7.87
CA SER A 4 -19.59 -27.19 7.38
C SER A 4 -18.13 -26.79 7.45
N LEU A 5 -17.47 -26.70 6.30
CA LEU A 5 -16.16 -26.07 6.16
C LEU A 5 -16.34 -24.57 6.33
N THR A 6 -16.20 -24.10 7.58
CA THR A 6 -16.05 -22.68 7.85
C THR A 6 -14.68 -22.27 7.28
N PHE A 7 -14.67 -21.71 6.07
CA PHE A 7 -13.53 -20.93 5.59
C PHE A 7 -13.41 -19.74 6.52
N TRP A 8 -12.44 -19.79 7.44
CA TRP A 8 -12.01 -18.58 8.13
C TRP A 8 -11.38 -17.70 7.04
N LEU A 9 -12.05 -16.59 6.70
CA LEU A 9 -11.41 -15.49 6.00
C LEU A 9 -10.30 -15.00 6.93
N LEU A 10 -9.08 -15.48 6.71
CA LEU A 10 -7.92 -14.88 7.36
C LEU A 10 -7.90 -13.41 6.94
N PRO A 11 -7.77 -12.46 7.89
CA PRO A 11 -7.72 -11.05 7.56
C PRO A 11 -6.58 -10.80 6.58
N ASP A 12 -6.79 -9.87 5.66
CA ASP A 12 -5.75 -9.48 4.73
C ASP A 12 -4.55 -8.94 5.55
N PRO A 13 -3.34 -9.49 5.41
CA PRO A 13 -2.19 -9.07 6.20
C PRO A 13 -1.81 -7.59 6.00
N ARG A 14 -2.34 -6.94 4.95
CA ARG A 14 -2.21 -5.50 4.72
C ARG A 14 -2.97 -4.67 5.75
N GLU A 15 -4.06 -5.18 6.34
CA GLU A 15 -4.89 -4.44 7.31
C GLU A 15 -4.11 -4.02 8.58
N GLU A 16 -3.03 -4.72 8.91
CA GLU A 16 -2.15 -4.38 10.04
C GLU A 16 -1.34 -3.10 9.81
N LEU A 17 -1.10 -2.73 8.54
CA LEU A 17 -0.13 -1.71 8.16
C LEU A 17 -0.73 -0.61 7.27
N ILE A 18 -1.84 -0.90 6.59
CA ILE A 18 -2.41 -0.04 5.55
C ILE A 18 -3.89 0.21 5.85
N GLN A 19 -4.29 1.46 5.76
CA GLN A 19 -5.69 1.88 5.71
C GLN A 19 -5.90 2.86 4.57
N ALA A 20 -7.06 2.84 3.94
CA ALA A 20 -7.40 3.79 2.89
C ALA A 20 -8.80 4.37 3.08
N TRP A 21 -8.99 5.64 2.73
CA TRP A 21 -10.29 6.33 2.84
C TRP A 21 -10.42 7.47 1.84
N TYR A 22 -11.66 7.85 1.56
CA TYR A 22 -11.93 9.06 0.79
C TYR A 22 -11.67 10.33 1.61
N MET A 23 -11.01 11.29 0.97
CA MET A 23 -10.70 12.58 1.57
C MET A 23 -11.90 13.54 1.57
N ASP A 24 -11.97 14.41 2.57
CA ASP A 24 -12.78 15.63 2.50
C ASP A 24 -12.19 16.66 1.53
N ASP A 25 -12.94 17.74 1.27
CA ASP A 25 -12.55 18.81 0.35
C ASP A 25 -11.98 20.03 1.09
N SER A 26 -11.51 19.87 2.33
CA SER A 26 -10.98 20.99 3.13
C SER A 26 -9.57 21.40 2.68
N ASP A 27 -9.23 22.66 2.91
CA ASP A 27 -7.92 23.26 2.65
C ASP A 27 -7.03 23.30 3.90
N GLU A 28 -7.36 22.50 4.92
CA GLU A 28 -6.56 22.36 6.15
C GLU A 28 -5.18 21.73 5.88
N ASP A 29 -4.36 21.62 6.93
CA ASP A 29 -3.03 21.03 6.85
C ASP A 29 -3.10 19.60 6.27
N GLN A 30 -2.53 19.44 5.08
CA GLN A 30 -2.54 18.19 4.31
C GLN A 30 -1.89 17.00 5.03
N ARG A 31 -1.18 17.23 6.13
CA ARG A 31 -0.68 16.17 7.03
C ARG A 31 -1.74 15.58 7.96
N LEU A 32 -2.92 16.18 8.03
CA LEU A 32 -4.03 15.64 8.81
C LEU A 32 -4.69 14.47 8.07
N PRO A 33 -5.51 13.63 8.74
CA PRO A 33 -6.14 12.50 8.05
C PRO A 33 -7.12 12.89 6.94
N HIS A 34 -7.78 14.05 7.01
CA HIS A 34 -8.80 14.47 6.03
C HIS A 34 -9.95 13.46 5.82
N HIS A 35 -10.46 12.88 6.91
CA HIS A 35 -11.62 11.99 6.79
C HIS A 35 -12.90 12.76 6.45
N ARG A 36 -13.67 12.24 5.49
CA ARG A 36 -15.08 12.62 5.35
C ARG A 36 -15.88 12.35 6.63
N ASN A 37 -17.00 13.06 6.77
CA ASN A 37 -17.99 12.81 7.82
C ASN A 37 -19.36 12.45 7.19
N PRO A 38 -19.81 11.18 7.27
CA PRO A 38 -19.18 10.05 7.96
C PRO A 38 -17.92 9.53 7.24
N GLN A 39 -17.08 8.79 7.96
CA GLN A 39 -15.88 8.15 7.41
C GLN A 39 -16.25 7.17 6.29
N GLN A 40 -15.45 7.14 5.24
CA GLN A 40 -15.65 6.27 4.07
C GLN A 40 -14.33 5.55 3.77
N PHE A 41 -14.14 4.38 4.39
CA PHE A 41 -12.98 3.53 4.12
C PHE A 41 -13.08 2.88 2.73
N VAL A 42 -11.92 2.69 2.12
CA VAL A 42 -11.77 2.07 0.80
C VAL A 42 -11.20 0.66 1.00
N PRO A 43 -11.89 -0.38 0.51
CA PRO A 43 -11.39 -1.75 0.59
C PRO A 43 -10.24 -1.97 -0.40
N PHE A 44 -9.34 -2.91 -0.10
CA PHE A 44 -8.14 -3.11 -0.91
C PHE A 44 -8.44 -3.56 -2.33
N GLU A 45 -9.52 -4.28 -2.57
CA GLU A 45 -9.95 -4.68 -3.92
C GLU A 45 -10.15 -3.48 -4.83
N LYS A 46 -10.65 -2.36 -4.27
CA LYS A 46 -10.80 -1.11 -5.04
C LYS A 46 -9.44 -0.49 -5.36
N LEU A 47 -8.46 -0.58 -4.46
CA LEU A 47 -7.10 -0.12 -4.73
C LEU A 47 -6.45 -0.97 -5.84
N ASP A 48 -6.62 -2.30 -5.76
CA ASP A 48 -6.13 -3.24 -6.77
C ASP A 48 -6.74 -2.95 -8.16
N GLU A 49 -8.05 -2.65 -8.23
CA GLU A 49 -8.75 -2.22 -9.46
C GLU A 49 -8.30 -0.87 -10.03
N LEU A 50 -7.72 -0.01 -9.19
CA LEU A 50 -7.08 1.25 -9.58
C LEU A 50 -5.61 1.07 -9.97
N GLY A 51 -5.08 -0.16 -9.89
CA GLY A 51 -3.68 -0.47 -10.16
C GLY A 51 -2.74 -0.17 -9.00
N VAL A 52 -3.27 0.14 -7.81
CA VAL A 52 -2.48 0.36 -6.60
C VAL A 52 -2.25 -0.98 -5.92
N LEU A 53 -1.07 -1.55 -6.16
CA LEU A 53 -0.72 -2.87 -5.66
C LEU A 53 0.23 -2.76 -4.48
N SER A 54 0.09 -3.67 -3.53
CA SER A 54 0.84 -3.67 -2.28
C SER A 54 1.24 -5.09 -1.87
N TRP A 55 2.46 -5.21 -1.36
CA TRP A 55 3.01 -6.47 -0.87
C TRP A 55 3.71 -6.22 0.46
N ARG A 56 3.56 -7.16 1.40
CA ARG A 56 4.33 -7.19 2.64
C ARG A 56 5.61 -7.97 2.38
N LEU A 57 6.75 -7.29 2.49
CA LEU A 57 8.08 -7.86 2.23
C LEU A 57 8.95 -7.80 3.48
N ASP A 58 10.01 -8.60 3.50
CA ASP A 58 11.02 -8.55 4.55
C ASP A 58 12.02 -7.43 4.26
N ALA A 59 11.96 -6.37 5.08
CA ALA A 59 12.82 -5.20 4.99
C ALA A 59 14.31 -5.54 5.14
N ASP A 60 14.63 -6.52 5.98
CA ASP A 60 16.02 -6.85 6.35
C ASP A 60 16.70 -7.71 5.27
N ASN A 61 15.93 -8.27 4.34
CA ASN A 61 16.43 -9.17 3.30
C ASN A 61 16.05 -8.76 1.87
N TYR A 62 15.87 -7.47 1.60
CA TYR A 62 15.43 -6.99 0.29
C TYR A 62 16.35 -7.38 -0.89
N GLU A 63 17.63 -7.66 -0.67
CA GLU A 63 18.55 -8.08 -1.73
C GLU A 63 18.33 -9.53 -2.17
N THR A 64 17.89 -10.41 -1.26
CA THR A 64 17.75 -11.85 -1.53
C THR A 64 16.34 -12.40 -1.28
N ASP A 65 15.38 -11.54 -0.94
CA ASP A 65 13.98 -11.91 -0.75
C ASP A 65 13.42 -12.57 -2.02
N PRO A 66 13.07 -13.87 -1.97
CA PRO A 66 12.54 -14.58 -3.12
C PRO A 66 11.18 -14.02 -3.58
N GLU A 67 10.37 -13.44 -2.70
CA GLU A 67 9.09 -12.83 -3.06
C GLU A 67 9.31 -11.54 -3.85
N LEU A 68 10.24 -10.68 -3.41
CA LEU A 68 10.62 -9.49 -4.17
C LEU A 68 11.21 -9.86 -5.53
N LYS A 69 12.03 -10.90 -5.60
CA LYS A 69 12.56 -11.40 -6.88
C LYS A 69 11.44 -11.83 -7.81
N LYS A 70 10.47 -12.59 -7.31
CA LYS A 70 9.30 -13.04 -8.07
C LYS A 70 8.45 -11.87 -8.58
N ILE A 71 8.16 -10.88 -7.72
CA ILE A 71 7.42 -9.67 -8.11
C ILE A 71 8.15 -8.93 -9.24
N ARG A 72 9.48 -8.80 -9.14
CA ARG A 72 10.30 -8.16 -10.17
C ARG A 72 10.26 -8.93 -11.50
N GLU A 73 10.35 -10.26 -11.46
CA GLU A 73 10.29 -11.11 -12.66
C GLU A 73 8.90 -11.07 -13.31
N ASP A 74 7.83 -11.22 -12.53
CA ASP A 74 6.44 -11.21 -13.01
C ASP A 74 6.05 -9.86 -13.64
N ARG A 75 6.63 -8.75 -13.15
CA ARG A 75 6.34 -7.39 -13.63
C ARG A 75 7.38 -6.81 -14.57
N GLY A 76 8.47 -7.53 -14.82
CA GLY A 76 9.57 -7.06 -15.68
C GLY A 76 10.36 -5.88 -15.09
N TYR A 77 10.36 -5.71 -13.77
CA TYR A 77 11.16 -4.68 -13.11
C TYR A 77 12.65 -5.04 -13.22
N ALA A 78 13.44 -4.18 -13.87
CA ALA A 78 14.88 -4.38 -13.98
C ALA A 78 15.54 -4.39 -12.59
N ALA A 79 16.51 -5.27 -12.39
CA ALA A 79 17.19 -5.52 -11.11
C ALA A 79 17.93 -4.30 -10.50
N LYS A 80 17.95 -3.14 -11.18
CA LYS A 80 18.62 -1.94 -10.72
C LYS A 80 17.62 -0.79 -10.64
N LEU A 81 17.18 -0.49 -9.41
CA LEU A 81 16.52 0.77 -9.08
C LEU A 81 17.60 1.87 -9.12
N THR A 82 17.99 2.33 -10.31
CA THR A 82 18.88 3.50 -10.42
C THR A 82 18.07 4.78 -10.28
N GLU A 83 18.61 5.72 -9.51
CA GLU A 83 18.06 7.04 -9.22
C GLU A 83 17.91 7.88 -10.49
N GLU A 84 16.78 7.75 -11.18
CA GLU A 84 16.04 8.73 -11.98
C GLU A 84 15.15 7.94 -12.94
N HIS A 85 13.84 7.88 -12.66
CA HIS A 85 12.85 7.38 -13.62
C HIS A 85 11.76 8.43 -13.82
N LEU A 86 11.52 8.76 -15.08
CA LEU A 86 10.52 9.70 -15.56
C LEU A 86 9.10 9.15 -15.28
N HIS A 87 8.15 10.01 -14.88
CA HIS A 87 6.79 9.66 -14.44
C HIS A 87 5.83 9.10 -15.52
N THR A 88 6.31 8.33 -16.50
CA THR A 88 5.45 7.54 -17.41
C THR A 88 5.37 6.07 -17.03
N ASP A 89 6.23 5.62 -16.11
CA ASP A 89 6.32 4.24 -15.63
C ASP A 89 5.68 4.08 -14.25
N GLU A 90 5.39 2.83 -13.84
CA GLU A 90 4.81 2.53 -12.52
C GLU A 90 5.67 3.09 -11.37
N GLU A 91 5.05 3.79 -10.41
CA GLU A 91 5.73 4.27 -9.21
C GLU A 91 5.82 3.16 -8.15
N ILE A 92 7.04 2.71 -7.86
CA ILE A 92 7.31 1.70 -6.83
C ILE A 92 7.91 2.38 -5.60
N ARG A 93 7.35 2.08 -4.43
CA ARG A 93 7.83 2.59 -3.13
C ARG A 93 8.11 1.42 -2.20
N TYR A 94 9.32 1.41 -1.63
CA TYR A 94 9.71 0.45 -0.60
C TYR A 94 9.76 1.17 0.74
N CYS A 95 8.75 0.92 1.58
CA CYS A 95 8.65 1.51 2.90
C CYS A 95 9.33 0.59 3.92
N VAL A 96 10.31 1.11 4.67
CA VAL A 96 11.13 0.33 5.61
C VAL A 96 10.75 0.59 7.08
N ALA A 97 10.41 1.84 7.41
CA ALA A 97 9.99 2.23 8.76
C ALA A 97 9.19 3.55 8.71
N GLY A 98 8.45 3.84 9.78
CA GLY A 98 7.73 5.10 9.95
C GLY A 98 6.32 5.06 9.39
N SER A 99 5.76 6.23 9.06
CA SER A 99 4.42 6.32 8.48
C SER A 99 4.31 7.44 7.47
N GLY A 100 3.32 7.35 6.59
CA GLY A 100 3.09 8.37 5.56
C GLY A 100 1.77 8.17 4.83
N TYR A 101 1.35 9.22 4.12
CA TYR A 101 0.20 9.20 3.23
C TYR A 101 0.65 9.11 1.77
N PHE A 102 -0.11 8.33 1.00
CA PHE A 102 -0.08 8.34 -0.46
C PHE A 102 -1.50 8.63 -0.94
N ASP A 103 -1.66 9.69 -1.73
CA ASP A 103 -2.96 10.09 -2.25
C ASP A 103 -3.07 9.70 -3.72
N VAL A 104 -4.16 9.02 -4.05
CA VAL A 104 -4.48 8.57 -5.42
C VAL A 104 -5.86 9.05 -5.82
N ARG A 105 -6.10 9.19 -7.12
CA ARG A 105 -7.43 9.50 -7.65
C ARG A 105 -8.13 8.21 -8.06
N ASP A 106 -9.41 8.11 -7.75
CA ASP A 106 -10.26 7.09 -8.37
C ASP A 106 -10.72 7.52 -9.77
N ARG A 107 -11.58 6.69 -10.41
CA ARG A 107 -12.07 6.92 -11.77
C ARG A 107 -13.00 8.13 -11.90
N ASP A 108 -13.58 8.60 -10.79
CA ASP A 108 -14.45 9.78 -10.73
C ASP A 108 -13.68 11.03 -10.26
N GLU A 109 -12.35 10.97 -10.32
CA GLU A 109 -11.43 12.00 -9.84
C GLU A 109 -11.61 12.33 -8.35
N ALA A 110 -12.12 11.42 -7.51
CA ALA A 110 -12.15 11.62 -6.07
C ALA A 110 -10.82 11.20 -5.42
N TRP A 111 -10.35 11.98 -4.44
CA TRP A 111 -9.13 11.64 -3.70
C TRP A 111 -9.36 10.50 -2.71
N ILE A 112 -8.50 9.49 -2.80
CA ILE A 112 -8.34 8.42 -1.82
C ILE A 112 -6.98 8.59 -1.16
N ARG A 113 -6.97 8.67 0.17
CA ARG A 113 -5.77 8.69 0.99
C ARG A 113 -5.45 7.29 1.46
N ILE A 114 -4.23 6.85 1.26
CA ILE A 114 -3.67 5.58 1.73
C ILE A 114 -2.66 5.92 2.83
N TRP A 115 -2.92 5.47 4.04
CA TRP A 115 -2.03 5.60 5.18
C TRP A 115 -1.26 4.31 5.40
N ILE A 116 0.06 4.41 5.36
CA ILE A 116 0.96 3.30 5.68
C ILE A 116 1.59 3.58 7.03
N VAL A 117 1.54 2.60 7.93
CA VAL A 117 2.23 2.62 9.22
C VAL A 117 3.08 1.36 9.32
N LEU A 118 4.39 1.55 9.40
CA LEU A 118 5.33 0.49 9.66
C LEU A 118 5.87 0.63 11.07
N PRO A 119 6.00 -0.48 11.82
CA PRO A 119 6.72 -0.46 13.08
C PRO A 119 8.13 0.09 12.83
N ALA A 120 8.68 0.78 13.82
CA ALA A 120 10.08 1.18 13.76
C ALA A 120 10.93 -0.08 13.56
N GLY A 121 11.72 -0.12 12.49
CA GLY A 121 12.68 -1.20 12.27
C GLY A 121 13.68 -1.28 13.43
N PRO A 122 14.45 -2.38 13.54
CA PRO A 122 15.60 -2.39 14.44
C PRO A 122 16.48 -1.18 14.13
N LEU A 123 16.99 -0.51 15.18
CA LEU A 123 17.96 0.59 15.02
C LEU A 123 19.18 0.08 14.24
N HIS A 124 19.26 0.41 12.96
CA HIS A 124 20.48 0.25 12.17
C HIS A 124 21.27 1.57 12.23
N THR A 125 22.50 1.51 12.73
CA THR A 125 23.50 2.60 12.73
C THR A 125 24.24 2.67 11.40
#